data_AF-A0A8T5YQH9-F1
#
_entry.id   AF-A0A8T5YQH9-F1
#
_cell.length_a   1.000
_cell.length_b   1.000
_cell.length_c   1.000
_cell.angle_alpha   90.00
_cell.angle_beta   90.00
_cell.angle_gamma   90.00
#
_symmetry.space_group_name_H-M   'P 1'
#
loop_
_entity.id
_entity.type
_entity.pdbx_description
1 polymer ?
#
loop_
_entity_poly.entity_id
_entity_poly.type
_entity_poly.pdbx_seq_one_letter_code
_entity_poly.pdbx_strand_id
1 'polypeptide(L)'
;MPAESHTVYPAYRFSIAPMLDWTDRHCRYFLRLLSRNTLLYTEMVTTGAIIHGKGDYLAYSEEEHPVALQLGGSDPAALAQCAKLAEARGYDEINLNVGCPSDRVQNGMFGACLMGNAQLVADCVKAMRDVVSIPVTVKTRIG
;
A
#
# COMPACT_ATOMS: atom_id res chain seq x y z
N MET A 1 7.96 29.41 -16.11
CA MET A 1 7.75 28.83 -14.77
C MET A 1 7.10 27.47 -14.99
N PRO A 2 7.68 26.34 -14.55
CA PRO A 2 6.96 25.08 -14.66
C PRO A 2 5.80 25.12 -13.66
N ALA A 3 4.60 24.79 -14.14
CA ALA A 3 3.42 24.69 -13.30
C ALA A 3 3.66 23.56 -12.28
N GLU A 4 3.61 23.89 -10.98
CA GLU A 4 3.54 22.87 -9.94
C GLU A 4 2.23 22.13 -10.11
N SER A 5 2.27 20.93 -10.69
CA SER A 5 1.14 20.02 -10.69
C SER A 5 0.96 19.52 -9.26
N HIS A 6 0.18 20.25 -8.45
CA HIS A 6 -0.24 19.74 -7.15
C HIS A 6 -1.08 18.49 -7.41
N THR A 7 -0.51 17.32 -7.13
CA THR A 7 -1.25 16.07 -7.11
C THR A 7 -2.34 16.22 -6.05
N VAL A 8 -3.60 16.31 -6.48
CA VAL A 8 -4.74 16.40 -5.57
C VAL A 8 -5.01 15.00 -5.05
N TYR A 9 -4.50 14.71 -3.85
CA TYR A 9 -4.83 13.47 -3.16
C TYR A 9 -6.28 13.55 -2.66
N PRO A 10 -7.15 12.58 -3.00
CA PRO A 10 -8.45 12.50 -2.36
C PRO A 10 -8.23 12.29 -0.86
N ALA A 11 -8.56 13.30 -0.05
CA ALA A 11 -8.46 13.21 1.40
C ALA A 11 -9.59 12.31 1.92
N TYR A 12 -9.32 11.01 2.02
CA TYR A 12 -10.23 10.08 2.68
C TYR A 12 -10.33 10.44 4.16
N ARG A 13 -11.44 11.08 4.56
CA ARG A 13 -11.67 11.48 5.96
C ARG A 13 -11.76 10.29 6.92
N PHE A 14 -12.09 9.11 6.40
CA PHE A 14 -12.27 7.89 7.18
C PHE A 14 -11.79 6.67 6.37
N SER A 15 -11.06 5.78 7.04
CA SER A 15 -10.51 4.56 6.44
C SER A 15 -10.55 3.39 7.43
N ILE A 16 -10.72 2.16 6.92
CA ILE A 16 -10.51 0.95 7.72
C ILE A 16 -9.04 0.55 7.63
N ALA A 17 -8.41 0.34 8.79
CA ALA A 17 -6.98 0.02 8.85
C ALA A 17 -6.65 -1.33 8.17
N PRO A 18 -5.46 -1.48 7.58
CA PRO A 18 -4.96 -2.76 7.10
C PRO A 18 -4.70 -3.69 8.28
N MET A 19 -5.32 -4.88 8.28
CA MET A 19 -5.24 -5.86 9.35
C MET A 19 -5.07 -7.26 8.75
N LEU A 20 -3.89 -7.85 8.94
CA LEU A 20 -3.57 -9.22 8.50
C LEU A 20 -4.56 -10.22 9.10
N ASP A 21 -5.01 -11.18 8.30
CA ASP A 21 -6.05 -12.19 8.59
C ASP A 21 -7.46 -11.61 8.84
N TRP A 22 -7.66 -10.31 8.62
CA TRP A 22 -8.96 -9.64 8.84
C TRP A 22 -9.45 -8.90 7.61
N THR A 23 -8.67 -7.96 7.07
CA THR A 23 -9.09 -7.14 5.92
C THR A 23 -8.82 -7.85 4.59
N ASP A 24 -9.20 -9.12 4.50
CA ASP A 24 -9.24 -9.85 3.23
C ASP A 24 -10.34 -9.29 2.31
N ARG A 25 -10.41 -9.78 1.06
CA ARG A 25 -11.42 -9.29 0.09
C ARG A 25 -12.87 -9.52 0.55
N HIS A 26 -13.13 -10.57 1.32
CA HIS A 26 -14.49 -10.92 1.76
C HIS A 26 -14.96 -9.98 2.87
N CYS A 27 -14.08 -9.71 3.83
CA CYS A 27 -14.30 -8.70 4.86
C CYS A 27 -14.44 -7.30 4.26
N ARG A 28 -13.57 -6.92 3.32
CA ARG A 28 -13.65 -5.61 2.64
C ARG A 28 -14.96 -5.46 1.86
N TYR A 29 -15.40 -6.50 1.16
CA TYR A 29 -16.72 -6.49 0.51
C TYR A 29 -17.86 -6.28 1.53
N PHE A 30 -17.84 -7.00 2.65
CA PHE A 30 -18.82 -6.79 3.73
C PHE A 30 -18.78 -5.35 4.28
N LEU A 31 -17.60 -4.80 4.55
CA LEU A 31 -17.43 -3.43 5.04
C LEU A 31 -17.95 -2.39 4.03
N ARG A 32 -17.82 -2.67 2.73
CA ARG A 32 -18.40 -1.82 1.67
C ARG A 32 -19.93 -1.78 1.72
N LEU A 33 -20.59 -2.88 2.11
CA LEU A 33 -22.05 -2.88 2.30
C LEU A 33 -22.49 -1.93 3.43
N LEU A 34 -21.61 -1.67 4.40
CA LEU A 34 -21.87 -0.76 5.52
C LEU A 34 -21.57 0.70 5.16
N SER A 35 -20.59 0.95 4.30
CA SER A 35 -20.22 2.31 3.88
C SER A 35 -19.71 2.36 2.44
N ARG A 36 -20.26 3.28 1.66
CA ARG A 36 -19.88 3.53 0.26
C ARG A 36 -18.64 4.44 0.10
N ASN A 37 -18.26 5.17 1.15
CA ASN A 37 -17.28 6.25 1.04
C ASN A 37 -15.96 5.96 1.76
N THR A 38 -15.92 4.93 2.60
CA THR A 38 -14.73 4.59 3.38
C THR A 38 -13.62 4.07 2.47
N LEU A 39 -12.38 4.55 2.65
CA LEU A 39 -11.21 3.92 2.06
C LEU A 39 -10.94 2.58 2.75
N LEU A 40 -10.90 1.52 1.96
CA LEU A 40 -10.53 0.19 2.45
C LEU A 40 -9.04 -0.04 2.17
N TYR A 41 -8.32 -0.58 3.14
CA TYR A 41 -6.96 -1.07 2.92
C TYR A 41 -6.97 -2.58 2.83
N THR A 42 -6.14 -3.13 1.93
CA THR A 42 -5.85 -4.57 1.92
C THR A 42 -5.12 -5.00 3.19
N GLU A 43 -4.98 -6.30 3.39
CA GLU A 43 -3.89 -6.83 4.19
C GLU A 43 -2.53 -6.36 3.65
N MET A 44 -1.49 -6.40 4.48
CA MET A 44 -0.13 -6.11 4.01
C MET A 44 0.35 -7.25 3.10
N VAL A 45 0.63 -6.94 1.84
CA VAL A 45 1.15 -7.89 0.84
C VAL A 45 2.63 -7.59 0.62
N THR A 46 3.50 -8.61 0.67
CA THR A 46 4.93 -8.41 0.42
C THR A 46 5.25 -8.29 -1.05
N THR A 47 6.28 -7.51 -1.40
CA THR A 47 6.76 -7.41 -2.79
C THR A 47 7.12 -8.77 -3.38
N GLY A 48 7.77 -9.63 -2.60
CA GLY A 48 8.12 -10.99 -3.01
C GLY A 48 6.91 -11.87 -3.33
N ALA A 49 5.79 -11.72 -2.61
CA ALA A 49 4.56 -12.46 -2.91
C ALA A 49 3.97 -12.05 -4.28
N ILE A 50 3.97 -10.75 -4.59
CA ILE A 50 3.46 -10.24 -5.87
C ILE A 50 4.37 -10.65 -7.04
N ILE A 51 5.70 -10.56 -6.87
CA ILE A 51 6.66 -10.77 -7.97
C ILE A 51 6.92 -12.25 -8.23
N HIS A 52 7.00 -13.07 -7.18
CA HIS A 52 7.44 -14.47 -7.28
C HIS A 52 6.41 -15.49 -6.81
N GLY A 53 5.32 -15.04 -6.19
CA GLY A 53 4.28 -15.92 -5.69
C GLY A 53 3.47 -16.55 -6.83
N LYS A 54 2.82 -17.68 -6.51
CA LYS A 54 2.01 -18.45 -7.48
C LYS A 54 0.52 -18.07 -7.48
N GLY A 55 0.08 -17.28 -6.50
CA GLY A 55 -1.30 -16.84 -6.34
C GLY A 55 -1.53 -15.42 -6.85
N ASP A 56 -2.80 -15.03 -7.00
CA ASP A 56 -3.18 -13.64 -7.26
C ASP A 56 -3.26 -12.86 -5.94
N TYR A 57 -2.14 -12.23 -5.56
CA TYR A 57 -2.04 -11.40 -4.36
C TYR A 57 -2.56 -9.97 -4.56
N LEU A 58 -3.03 -9.64 -5.76
CA LEU A 58 -3.64 -8.36 -6.11
C LEU A 58 -5.16 -8.48 -6.34
N ALA A 59 -5.74 -9.62 -5.96
CA ALA A 59 -7.16 -9.88 -6.13
C ALA A 59 -8.03 -8.99 -5.23
N TYR A 60 -8.96 -8.28 -5.86
CA TYR A 60 -10.08 -7.60 -5.23
C TYR A 60 -11.33 -7.71 -6.13
N SER A 61 -12.49 -7.31 -5.61
CA SER A 61 -13.78 -7.16 -6.28
C SER A 61 -14.08 -5.68 -6.53
N GLU A 62 -14.62 -5.34 -7.70
CA GLU A 62 -14.83 -3.95 -8.14
C GLU A 62 -15.67 -3.11 -7.15
N GLU A 63 -16.53 -3.75 -6.37
CA GLU A 63 -17.31 -3.08 -5.33
C GLU A 63 -16.43 -2.49 -4.22
N GLU A 64 -15.21 -2.98 -4.02
CA GLU A 64 -14.32 -2.53 -2.95
C GLU A 64 -13.82 -1.09 -3.12
N HIS A 65 -13.95 -0.49 -4.31
CA HIS A 65 -13.51 0.89 -4.54
C HIS A 65 -14.24 1.90 -3.63
N PRO A 66 -13.52 2.89 -3.04
CA PRO A 66 -12.07 3.08 -3.11
C PRO A 66 -11.27 2.08 -2.22
N VAL A 67 -10.20 1.50 -2.78
CA VAL A 67 -9.33 0.51 -2.12
C VAL A 67 -7.84 0.81 -2.33
N ALA A 68 -7.08 0.79 -1.23
CA ALA A 68 -5.63 0.96 -1.19
C ALA A 68 -4.92 -0.38 -0.99
N LEU A 69 -3.88 -0.64 -1.79
CA LEU A 69 -2.96 -1.77 -1.56
C LEU A 69 -1.89 -1.38 -0.55
N GLN A 70 -1.77 -2.12 0.55
CA GLN A 70 -0.63 -1.96 1.45
C GLN A 70 0.52 -2.92 1.08
N LEU A 71 1.66 -2.36 0.72
CA LEU A 71 2.90 -3.08 0.41
C LEU A 71 3.82 -3.22 1.64
N GLY A 72 4.43 -4.39 1.77
CA GLY A 72 5.57 -4.66 2.64
C GLY A 72 6.84 -4.94 1.83
N GLY A 73 7.85 -4.09 1.97
CA GLY A 73 9.14 -4.25 1.29
C GLY A 73 10.06 -3.06 1.55
N SER A 74 11.31 -3.16 1.10
CA SER A 74 12.34 -2.12 1.26
C SER A 74 13.30 -1.98 0.09
N ASP A 75 13.17 -2.81 -0.94
CA ASP A 75 13.87 -2.60 -2.21
C ASP A 75 13.04 -1.64 -3.08
N PRO A 76 13.57 -0.44 -3.40
CA PRO A 76 12.87 0.53 -4.24
C PRO A 76 12.46 -0.03 -5.61
N ALA A 77 13.28 -0.89 -6.22
CA ALA A 77 12.99 -1.44 -7.55
C ALA A 77 11.81 -2.43 -7.49
N ALA A 78 11.82 -3.35 -6.53
CA ALA A 78 10.72 -4.27 -6.30
C ALA A 78 9.41 -3.55 -5.94
N LEU A 79 9.48 -2.50 -5.11
CA LEU A 79 8.32 -1.68 -4.75
C LEU A 79 7.75 -0.94 -5.97
N ALA A 80 8.60 -0.34 -6.80
CA ALA A 80 8.18 0.31 -8.04
C ALA A 80 7.48 -0.68 -9.00
N GLN A 81 8.02 -1.90 -9.15
CA GLN A 81 7.38 -2.95 -9.93
C GLN A 81 5.99 -3.31 -9.40
N CYS A 82 5.87 -3.51 -8.09
CA CYS A 82 4.59 -3.85 -7.46
C CYS A 82 3.57 -2.70 -7.58
N ALA A 83 4.00 -1.45 -7.43
CA ALA A 83 3.16 -0.28 -7.60
C ALA A 83 2.58 -0.21 -9.03
N LYS A 84 3.41 -0.42 -10.07
CA LYS A 84 2.93 -0.47 -11.47
C LYS A 84 1.89 -1.57 -11.67
N LEU A 85 2.13 -2.77 -11.13
CA LEU A 85 1.20 -3.89 -11.25
C LEU A 85 -0.13 -3.60 -10.55
N ALA A 86 -0.08 -2.96 -9.39
CA ALA A 86 -1.25 -2.57 -8.62
C ALA A 86 -2.07 -1.46 -9.30
N GLU A 87 -1.42 -0.42 -9.83
CA GLU A 87 -2.12 0.60 -10.64
C GLU A 87 -2.75 -0.01 -11.89
N ALA A 88 -2.01 -0.87 -12.61
CA ALA A 88 -2.55 -1.56 -13.79
C ALA A 88 -3.72 -2.50 -13.44
N ARG A 89 -3.76 -3.03 -12.21
CA ARG A 89 -4.87 -3.84 -11.70
C ARG A 89 -6.10 -2.99 -11.36
N GLY A 90 -5.91 -1.71 -11.05
CA GLY A 90 -6.97 -0.74 -10.80
C GLY A 90 -7.02 -0.17 -9.37
N TYR A 91 -6.04 -0.43 -8.50
CA TYR A 91 -6.03 0.13 -7.14
C TYR A 91 -6.06 1.67 -7.15
N ASP A 92 -6.74 2.28 -6.18
CA ASP A 92 -6.85 3.75 -6.08
C ASP A 92 -5.66 4.39 -5.35
N GLU A 93 -4.90 3.60 -4.59
CA GLU A 93 -3.79 4.08 -3.77
C GLU A 93 -2.79 2.95 -3.47
N ILE A 94 -1.51 3.30 -3.44
CA ILE A 94 -0.43 2.46 -2.93
C ILE A 94 -0.01 2.98 -1.56
N ASN A 95 0.06 2.11 -0.56
CA ASN A 95 0.50 2.45 0.79
C ASN A 95 1.71 1.62 1.20
N LEU A 96 2.77 2.28 1.69
CA LEU A 96 3.94 1.59 2.23
C LEU A 96 3.80 1.37 3.73
N ASN A 97 3.96 0.12 4.19
CA ASN A 97 4.01 -0.20 5.62
C ASN A 97 5.41 0.09 6.20
N VAL A 98 5.48 1.09 7.08
CA VAL A 98 6.68 1.52 7.82
C VAL A 98 6.45 1.38 9.34
N GLY A 99 5.49 0.56 9.77
CA GLY A 99 5.04 0.56 11.18
C GLY A 99 4.87 -0.81 11.84
N CYS A 100 4.98 -1.92 11.12
CA CYS A 100 4.79 -3.25 11.69
C CYS A 100 6.00 -3.70 12.54
N PRO A 101 5.85 -4.00 13.85
CA PRO A 101 6.96 -4.39 14.72
C PRO A 101 7.19 -5.91 14.80
N SER A 102 6.46 -6.74 14.04
CA SER A 102 6.50 -8.21 14.21
C SER A 102 7.82 -8.84 13.77
N ASP A 103 8.21 -9.96 14.38
CA ASP A 103 9.47 -10.67 14.08
C ASP A 103 9.57 -11.15 12.62
N ARG A 104 8.44 -11.50 12.00
CA ARG A 104 8.38 -11.92 10.57
C ARG A 104 8.81 -10.81 9.61
N VAL A 105 8.77 -9.56 10.07
CA VAL A 105 9.01 -8.34 9.28
C VAL A 105 10.47 -7.88 9.42
N GLN A 106 11.16 -8.23 10.51
CA GLN A 106 12.58 -7.89 10.72
C GLN A 106 13.51 -8.66 9.77
N ASN A 107 13.26 -9.95 9.54
CA ASN A 107 14.09 -10.76 8.64
C ASN A 107 13.94 -10.39 7.15
N GLY A 108 12.84 -9.70 6.80
CA GLY A 108 12.59 -9.21 5.44
C GLY A 108 12.96 -7.75 5.22
N MET A 109 13.47 -7.05 6.25
CA MET A 109 13.84 -5.63 6.21
C MET A 109 12.68 -4.68 5.82
N PHE A 110 11.45 -4.90 6.28
CA PHE A 110 10.34 -3.95 6.06
C PHE A 110 9.66 -3.55 7.38
N GLY A 111 8.61 -2.70 7.37
CA GLY A 111 7.89 -2.32 8.60
C GLY A 111 8.66 -1.38 9.53
N ALA A 112 8.54 -1.55 10.85
CA ALA A 112 9.07 -0.60 11.84
C ALA A 112 10.60 -0.46 11.81
N CYS A 113 11.34 -1.46 11.31
CA CYS A 113 12.79 -1.34 11.15
C CYS A 113 13.20 -0.23 10.15
N LEU A 114 12.31 0.12 9.21
CA LEU A 114 12.53 1.22 8.27
C LEU A 114 12.42 2.59 8.93
N MET A 115 11.79 2.71 10.10
CA MET A 115 11.70 3.98 10.84
C MET A 115 13.07 4.51 11.24
N GLY A 116 14.06 3.63 11.43
CA GLY A 116 15.45 4.01 11.67
C GLY A 116 16.22 4.46 10.42
N ASN A 117 15.63 4.34 9.22
CA ASN A 117 16.28 4.67 7.95
C ASN A 117 15.37 5.51 7.05
N ALA A 118 15.22 6.78 7.42
CA ALA A 118 14.37 7.73 6.69
C ALA A 118 14.76 7.89 5.21
N GLN A 119 16.06 7.81 4.89
CA GLN A 119 16.53 7.93 3.50
C GLN A 119 16.02 6.77 2.65
N LEU A 120 16.11 5.53 3.16
CA LEU A 120 15.60 4.37 2.45
C LEU A 120 14.08 4.46 2.22
N VAL A 121 13.32 4.93 3.22
CA VAL A 121 11.88 5.17 3.05
C VAL A 121 11.62 6.21 1.96
N ALA A 122 12.38 7.30 1.93
CA ALA A 122 12.25 8.33 0.90
C ALA A 122 12.56 7.76 -0.50
N ASP A 123 13.61 6.95 -0.63
CA ASP A 123 13.99 6.30 -1.90
C ASP A 123 12.91 5.32 -2.38
N CYS A 124 12.33 4.54 -1.46
CA CYS A 124 11.21 3.63 -1.75
C CYS A 124 9.96 4.39 -2.24
N VAL A 125 9.56 5.43 -1.51
CA VAL A 125 8.40 6.27 -1.88
C VAL A 125 8.63 6.94 -3.23
N LYS A 126 9.82 7.51 -3.44
CA LYS A 126 10.19 8.12 -4.72
C LYS A 126 10.10 7.12 -5.87
N ALA A 127 10.70 5.94 -5.72
CA ALA A 127 10.70 4.93 -6.78
C ALA A 127 9.28 4.49 -7.18
N MET A 128 8.36 4.37 -6.23
CA MET A 128 6.95 4.10 -6.53
C MET A 128 6.27 5.30 -7.21
N ARG A 129 6.44 6.52 -6.69
CA ARG A 129 5.83 7.73 -7.26
C ARG A 129 6.30 8.04 -8.69
N ASP A 130 7.53 7.70 -9.02
CA ASP A 130 8.08 7.93 -10.35
C ASP A 130 7.43 7.01 -11.42
N VAL A 131 6.68 5.98 -11.00
CA VAL A 131 6.15 4.96 -11.90
C VAL A 131 4.63 4.80 -11.92
N VAL A 132 3.91 5.43 -10.99
CA VAL A 132 2.45 5.44 -10.96
C VAL A 132 1.88 6.85 -10.93
N SER A 133 0.65 7.00 -11.40
CA SER A 133 -0.13 8.24 -11.34
C SER A 133 -1.05 8.32 -10.11
N ILE A 134 -1.41 7.17 -9.53
CA ILE A 134 -2.19 7.09 -8.29
C ILE A 134 -1.37 7.51 -7.04
N PRO A 135 -2.04 7.92 -5.95
CA PRO A 135 -1.40 8.21 -4.68
C PRO A 135 -0.44 7.14 -4.16
N VAL A 136 0.72 7.59 -3.65
CA VAL A 136 1.64 6.78 -2.85
C VAL A 136 1.72 7.38 -1.45
N THR A 137 1.26 6.63 -0.44
CA THR A 137 1.18 7.07 0.96
C THR A 137 2.01 6.17 1.87
N VAL A 138 2.18 6.57 3.13
CA VAL A 138 2.96 5.83 4.12
C VAL A 138 2.15 5.66 5.39
N LYS A 139 2.11 4.43 5.92
CA LYS A 139 1.58 4.14 7.25
C LYS A 139 2.74 3.84 8.21
N THR A 140 2.95 4.71 9.20
CA THR A 140 4.05 4.63 10.17
C THR A 140 3.57 4.69 11.63
N ARG A 141 4.49 4.47 12.57
CA ARG A 141 4.32 4.81 14.00
C ARG A 141 5.00 6.15 14.30
N ILE A 142 4.89 6.62 15.55
CA ILE A 142 5.43 7.91 16.00
C ILE A 142 6.95 7.92 16.26
N GLY A 143 7.55 6.75 16.44
CA GLY A 143 8.93 6.54 16.88
C GLY A 143 9.06 5.21 17.57
#